data_AF-A0A518IQL9-F1
#
_entry.id   AF-A0A518IQL9-F1
#
_cell.length_a   1.000
_cell.length_b   1.000
_cell.length_c   1.000
_cell.angle_alpha   90.00
_cell.angle_beta   90.00
_cell.angle_gamma   90.00
#
_symmetry.space_group_name_H-M   'P 1'
#
loop_
_entity.id
_entity.type
_entity.pdbx_description
1 polymer ?
#
loop_
_entity_poly.entity_id
_entity_poly.type
_entity_poly.pdbx_seq_one_letter_code
_entity_poly.pdbx_strand_id
1 'polypeptide(L)'
;MPFNRINGFYVGAFQMPEKPEMTIDERNEELNEALTARLEQLKAAIEEQETQLNAMRLARDAMHAYRSEGMEDDQRNCIGEINWYVGMIKLKGGWRLCYAKDHEHYSWPGESIDWKPLVDCSIEERIDAVPHIGALREAIVKSKESLVPELEKAIEAVAKLTK
;
A
#
# COMPACT_ATOMS: atom_id res chain seq x y z
N MET A 1 68.10 -43.08 30.78
CA MET A 1 67.85 -42.17 29.64
C MET A 1 67.25 -42.97 28.50
N PRO A 2 66.40 -42.41 27.63
CA PRO A 2 65.59 -41.18 27.68
C PRO A 2 64.08 -41.56 27.48
N PHE A 3 63.03 -40.75 27.47
CA PHE A 3 62.80 -39.45 26.84
C PHE A 3 61.62 -38.72 27.50
N ASN A 4 61.82 -37.40 27.60
CA ASN A 4 60.87 -36.30 27.40
C ASN A 4 59.67 -36.11 28.33
N ARG A 5 59.88 -35.18 29.28
CA ARG A 5 58.96 -34.08 29.54
C ARG A 5 58.57 -33.40 28.21
N ILE A 6 57.27 -33.27 27.94
CA ILE A 6 56.75 -32.17 27.13
C ILE A 6 55.71 -31.45 27.98
N ASN A 7 55.91 -30.14 28.00
CA ASN A 7 55.19 -29.14 28.74
C ASN A 7 53.69 -29.15 28.45
N GLY A 8 52.94 -28.71 29.47
CA GLY A 8 51.51 -28.52 29.39
C GLY A 8 51.06 -27.62 28.25
N PHE A 9 49.85 -27.88 27.79
CA PHE A 9 48.99 -26.91 27.15
C PHE A 9 47.58 -27.16 27.67
N TYR A 10 47.27 -26.54 28.82
CA TYR A 10 45.90 -26.10 29.10
C TYR A 10 45.72 -24.80 28.31
N VAL A 11 45.07 -24.91 27.15
CA VAL A 11 44.36 -23.79 26.51
C VAL A 11 43.07 -24.45 26.01
N GLY A 12 42.12 -24.66 26.92
CA GLY A 12 41.14 -23.62 27.19
C GLY A 12 40.22 -23.59 25.98
N ALA A 13 39.17 -24.42 25.99
CA ALA A 13 38.06 -24.24 25.07
C ALA A 13 37.63 -22.78 25.21
N PHE A 14 37.87 -21.98 24.18
CA PHE A 14 37.35 -20.63 24.09
C PHE A 14 35.84 -20.81 23.91
N GLN A 15 35.14 -21.04 25.02
CA GLN A 15 33.71 -20.80 25.10
C GLN A 15 33.57 -19.33 24.77
N MET A 16 33.20 -19.05 23.53
CA MET A 16 32.63 -17.75 23.22
C MET A 16 31.54 -17.53 24.26
N PRO A 17 31.56 -16.41 25.01
CA PRO A 17 30.44 -16.12 25.89
C PRO A 17 29.19 -16.19 25.01
N GLU A 18 28.28 -17.10 25.35
CA GLU A 18 26.94 -17.11 24.76
C GLU A 18 26.47 -15.66 24.85
N LYS A 19 26.11 -15.08 23.70
CA LYS A 19 25.52 -13.75 23.66
C LYS A 19 24.41 -13.78 24.72
N PRO A 20 24.41 -12.88 25.72
CA PRO A 20 23.40 -12.92 26.77
C PRO A 20 22.05 -12.95 26.09
N GLU A 21 21.20 -13.89 26.51
CA GLU A 21 19.84 -14.02 26.00
C GLU A 21 19.17 -12.66 26.22
N MET A 22 18.99 -11.90 25.14
CA MET A 22 18.37 -10.58 25.24
C MET A 22 16.99 -10.74 25.84
N THR A 23 16.68 -9.84 26.77
CA THR A 23 15.35 -9.74 27.35
C THR A 23 14.31 -9.38 26.28
N ILE A 24 13.04 -9.63 26.57
CA ILE A 24 11.94 -9.26 25.66
C ILE A 24 11.95 -7.75 25.40
N ASP A 25 12.30 -6.94 26.40
CA ASP A 25 12.33 -5.47 26.30
C ASP A 25 13.45 -5.00 25.36
N GLU A 26 14.67 -5.53 25.51
CA GLU A 26 15.80 -5.23 24.61
C GLU A 26 15.50 -5.67 23.17
N ARG A 27 14.87 -6.83 22.99
CA ARG A 27 14.46 -7.32 21.66
C ARG A 27 13.41 -6.43 21.02
N ASN A 28 12.45 -5.96 21.82
CA ASN A 28 11.40 -5.07 21.37
C ASN A 28 11.97 -3.71 20.95
N GLU A 29 12.92 -3.16 21.70
CA GLU A 29 13.59 -1.91 21.36
C GLU A 29 14.34 -2.01 20.02
N GLU A 30 15.16 -3.05 19.85
CA GLU A 30 15.90 -3.29 18.59
C GLU A 30 14.93 -3.45 17.38
N LEU A 31 13.84 -4.20 17.57
CA LEU A 31 12.83 -4.39 16.53
C LEU A 31 12.07 -3.09 16.21
N ASN A 32 11.77 -2.26 17.21
CA ASN A 32 11.07 -0.99 17.01
C ASN A 32 11.93 0.00 16.22
N GLU A 33 13.22 0.09 16.50
CA GLU A 33 14.14 0.92 15.72
C GLU A 33 14.21 0.46 14.26
N ALA A 34 14.40 -0.85 14.05
CA ALA A 34 14.46 -1.42 12.71
C ALA A 34 13.15 -1.23 11.94
N LEU A 35 12.00 -1.46 12.60
CA LEU A 35 10.67 -1.30 12.02
C LEU A 35 10.42 0.16 11.64
N THR A 36 10.71 1.11 12.53
CA THR A 36 10.53 2.54 12.29
C THR A 36 11.33 2.99 11.06
N ALA A 37 12.60 2.59 10.97
CA ALA A 37 13.44 2.94 9.83
C ALA A 37 12.89 2.41 8.49
N ARG A 38 12.34 1.19 8.47
CA ARG A 38 11.75 0.61 7.26
C ARG A 38 10.40 1.22 6.90
N LEU A 39 9.58 1.59 7.88
CA LEU A 39 8.31 2.27 7.65
C LEU A 39 8.50 3.67 7.05
N GLU A 40 9.51 4.41 7.52
CA GLU A 40 9.86 5.70 6.91
C GLU A 40 10.35 5.55 5.47
N GLN A 41 11.15 4.52 5.17
CA GLN A 41 11.56 4.21 3.79
C GLN A 41 10.35 3.89 2.90
N LEU A 42 9.42 3.07 3.37
CA LEU A 42 8.22 2.70 2.63
C LEU A 42 7.32 3.93 2.40
N LYS A 43 7.13 4.76 3.42
CA LYS A 43 6.36 6.00 3.32
C LYS A 43 6.96 6.93 2.26
N ALA A 44 8.26 7.18 2.30
CA ALA A 44 8.93 8.03 1.32
C ALA A 44 8.76 7.51 -0.12
N ALA A 45 8.87 6.19 -0.32
CA ALA A 45 8.65 5.57 -1.63
C ALA A 45 7.20 5.72 -2.12
N ILE A 46 6.21 5.59 -1.22
CA ILE A 46 4.79 5.80 -1.55
C ILE A 46 4.52 7.27 -1.92
N GLU A 47 5.06 8.22 -1.16
CA GLU A 47 4.92 9.66 -1.43
C GLU A 47 5.59 10.07 -2.74
N GLU A 48 6.73 9.45 -3.09
CA GLU A 48 7.36 9.63 -4.38
C GLU A 48 6.45 9.15 -5.52
N GLN A 49 5.85 7.96 -5.40
CA GLN A 49 4.90 7.47 -6.40
C GLN A 49 3.66 8.37 -6.51
N GLU A 50 3.11 8.84 -5.39
CA GLU A 50 2.00 9.80 -5.38
C GLU A 50 2.36 11.07 -6.18
N THR A 51 3.56 11.60 -5.98
CA THR A 51 4.07 12.78 -6.72
C THR A 51 4.17 12.51 -8.21
N GLN A 52 4.70 11.34 -8.60
CA GLN A 52 4.82 10.94 -10.00
C GLN A 52 3.45 10.78 -10.68
N LEU A 53 2.48 10.19 -9.99
CA LEU A 53 1.11 10.04 -10.48
C LEU A 53 0.40 11.40 -10.58
N ASN A 54 0.60 12.29 -9.61
CA ASN A 54 0.08 13.66 -9.66
C ASN A 54 0.58 14.45 -10.86
N ALA A 55 1.84 14.24 -11.27
CA ALA A 55 2.40 14.85 -12.48
C ALA A 55 1.71 14.40 -13.79
N MET A 56 0.95 13.29 -13.77
CA MET A 56 0.21 12.78 -14.94
C MET A 56 -1.08 13.57 -15.26
N ARG A 57 -1.37 14.64 -14.51
CA ARG A 57 -2.56 15.50 -14.63
C ARG A 57 -3.87 14.72 -14.52
N LEU A 58 -4.18 14.29 -13.30
CA LEU A 58 -5.42 13.61 -12.97
C LEU A 58 -6.64 14.48 -13.30
N ALA A 59 -7.59 13.90 -14.02
CA ALA A 59 -8.79 14.60 -14.45
C ALA A 59 -10.04 14.24 -13.62
N ARG A 60 -10.07 13.03 -13.06
CA ARG A 60 -11.07 12.49 -12.13
C ARG A 60 -10.44 11.38 -11.30
N ASP A 61 -11.18 10.88 -10.31
CA ASP A 61 -10.78 9.71 -9.52
C ASP A 61 -10.42 8.55 -10.45
N ALA A 62 -9.28 7.93 -10.17
CA ALA A 62 -8.80 6.75 -10.86
C ALA A 62 -8.50 5.68 -9.82
N MET A 63 -9.14 4.51 -9.96
CA MET A 63 -9.02 3.41 -9.01
C MET A 63 -8.81 2.08 -9.72
N HIS A 64 -8.23 1.14 -9.00
CA HIS A 64 -8.00 -0.22 -9.44
C HIS A 64 -8.33 -1.18 -8.30
N ALA A 65 -9.34 -2.03 -8.51
CA ALA A 65 -9.61 -3.18 -7.65
C ALA A 65 -8.57 -4.24 -7.92
N TYR A 66 -7.78 -4.61 -6.92
CA TYR A 66 -6.71 -5.61 -7.07
C TYR A 66 -7.04 -6.94 -6.40
N ARG A 67 -8.07 -6.97 -5.54
CA ARG A 67 -8.64 -8.17 -4.93
C ARG A 67 -10.14 -7.98 -4.77
N SER A 68 -10.88 -9.07 -4.98
CA SER A 68 -12.33 -9.15 -4.81
C SER A 68 -12.69 -10.49 -4.19
N GLU A 69 -13.61 -10.50 -3.23
CA GLU A 69 -14.13 -11.69 -2.57
C GLU A 69 -15.66 -11.65 -2.53
N GLY A 70 -16.31 -12.76 -2.89
CA GLY A 70 -17.77 -12.85 -2.79
C GLY A 70 -18.24 -12.85 -1.34
N MET A 71 -19.32 -12.12 -1.06
CA MET A 71 -20.06 -12.18 0.19
C MET A 71 -21.25 -13.13 0.01
N GLU A 72 -21.40 -14.09 0.93
CA GLU A 72 -22.49 -15.06 0.90
C GLU A 72 -23.44 -14.86 2.09
N ASP A 73 -24.74 -15.13 1.88
CA ASP A 73 -25.70 -15.28 2.97
C ASP A 73 -25.63 -16.68 3.62
N ASP A 74 -26.45 -16.93 4.63
CA ASP A 74 -26.54 -18.23 5.33
C ASP A 74 -26.94 -19.40 4.40
N GLN A 75 -27.47 -19.11 3.21
CA GLN A 75 -27.87 -20.08 2.19
C GLN A 75 -26.83 -20.23 1.08
N ARG A 76 -25.66 -19.57 1.19
CA ARG A 76 -24.59 -19.52 0.19
C ARG A 76 -24.98 -18.82 -1.11
N ASN A 77 -25.96 -17.93 -1.06
CA ASN A 77 -26.24 -17.05 -2.19
C ASN A 77 -25.25 -15.88 -2.15
N CYS A 78 -24.67 -15.52 -3.30
CA CYS A 78 -23.85 -14.33 -3.42
C CYS A 78 -24.73 -13.08 -3.24
N ILE A 79 -24.46 -12.31 -2.19
CA ILE A 79 -25.20 -11.09 -1.83
C ILE A 79 -24.39 -9.81 -2.06
N GLY A 80 -23.11 -9.94 -2.42
CA GLY A 80 -22.24 -8.81 -2.70
C GLY A 80 -20.78 -9.19 -2.84
N GLU A 81 -19.91 -8.18 -2.83
CA GLU A 81 -18.46 -8.34 -2.97
C GLU A 81 -17.70 -7.46 -1.96
N ILE A 82 -16.61 -8.00 -1.43
CA ILE A 82 -15.60 -7.24 -0.71
C ILE A 82 -14.51 -6.91 -1.71
N ASN A 83 -14.22 -5.63 -1.90
CA ASN A 83 -13.25 -5.18 -2.87
C ASN A 83 -12.12 -4.39 -2.19
N TRP A 84 -10.88 -4.64 -2.63
CA TRP A 84 -9.70 -3.92 -2.18
C TRP A 84 -9.17 -3.07 -3.32
N TYR A 85 -9.03 -1.79 -3.05
CA TYR A 85 -8.65 -0.81 -4.05
C TYR A 85 -7.37 -0.09 -3.68
N VAL A 86 -6.63 0.25 -4.73
CA VAL A 86 -5.75 1.41 -4.74
C VAL A 86 -6.36 2.48 -5.63
N GLY A 87 -6.13 3.76 -5.33
CA GLY A 87 -6.66 4.84 -6.15
C GLY A 87 -5.91 6.15 -6.01
N MET A 88 -5.91 6.95 -7.06
CA MET A 88 -5.64 8.38 -6.98
C MET A 88 -6.98 9.11 -6.83
N ILE A 89 -7.28 9.52 -5.61
CA ILE A 89 -8.61 10.01 -5.21
C ILE A 89 -8.49 11.46 -4.74
N LYS A 90 -9.47 12.29 -5.12
CA LYS A 90 -9.50 13.68 -4.71
C LYS A 90 -10.05 13.81 -3.29
N LEU A 91 -9.14 13.98 -2.33
CA LEU A 91 -9.47 14.27 -0.94
C LEU A 91 -9.39 15.78 -0.66
N LYS A 92 -9.80 16.20 0.55
CA LYS A 92 -9.68 17.61 1.00
C LYS A 92 -8.20 18.02 0.97
N GLY A 93 -7.80 18.78 -0.04
CA GLY A 93 -6.43 19.26 -0.22
C GLY A 93 -5.76 18.83 -1.53
N GLY A 94 -6.32 17.86 -2.26
CA GLY A 94 -5.80 17.45 -3.55
C GLY A 94 -5.95 15.97 -3.84
N TRP A 95 -5.27 15.55 -4.90
CA TRP A 95 -5.19 14.16 -5.33
C TRP A 95 -4.19 13.40 -4.47
N ARG A 96 -4.64 12.32 -3.83
CA ARG A 96 -3.83 11.48 -2.94
C ARG A 96 -3.84 10.04 -3.41
N LEU A 97 -2.73 9.33 -3.20
CA LEU A 97 -2.66 7.89 -3.37
C LEU A 97 -3.31 7.25 -2.15
N CYS A 98 -4.40 6.55 -2.38
CA CYS A 98 -5.31 6.05 -1.36
C CYS A 98 -5.50 4.54 -1.49
N TYR A 99 -5.98 3.98 -0.40
CA TYR A 99 -6.46 2.63 -0.27
C TYR A 99 -7.90 2.66 0.22
N ALA A 100 -8.69 1.67 -0.20
CA ALA A 100 -9.99 1.40 0.37
C ALA A 100 -10.25 -0.11 0.41
N LYS A 101 -11.01 -0.52 1.42
CA LYS A 101 -11.67 -1.81 1.48
C LYS A 101 -13.16 -1.55 1.51
N ASP A 102 -13.84 -1.92 0.44
CA ASP A 102 -15.26 -1.65 0.25
C ASP A 102 -16.08 -2.93 0.37
N HIS A 103 -17.31 -2.78 0.85
CA HIS A 103 -18.28 -3.85 1.01
C HIS A 103 -19.51 -3.53 0.17
N GLU A 104 -19.51 -3.97 -1.08
CA GLU A 104 -20.60 -3.71 -2.01
C GLU A 104 -21.68 -4.78 -1.85
N HIS A 105 -22.81 -4.41 -1.25
CA HIS A 105 -23.98 -5.29 -1.16
C HIS A 105 -24.91 -5.05 -2.36
N TYR A 106 -25.21 -6.08 -3.16
CA TYR A 106 -25.97 -5.94 -4.41
C TYR A 106 -27.39 -5.39 -4.22
N SER A 107 -28.02 -5.67 -3.08
CA SER A 107 -29.34 -5.12 -2.72
C SER A 107 -29.31 -3.66 -2.24
N TRP A 108 -28.14 -3.11 -1.91
CA TRP A 108 -27.98 -1.75 -1.38
C TRP A 108 -26.82 -1.02 -2.08
N PRO A 109 -26.85 -0.88 -3.42
CA PRO A 109 -25.77 -0.21 -4.13
C PRO A 109 -25.78 1.28 -3.78
N GLY A 110 -24.66 1.82 -3.31
CA GLY A 110 -24.50 3.27 -3.11
C GLY A 110 -23.81 3.72 -1.82
N GLU A 111 -23.21 2.82 -1.05
CA GLU A 111 -22.31 3.27 0.03
C GLU A 111 -21.09 3.97 -0.58
N SER A 112 -20.72 5.11 0.01
CA SER A 112 -19.51 5.82 -0.40
C SER A 112 -18.31 5.04 0.08
N ILE A 113 -17.43 4.64 -0.85
CA ILE A 113 -16.17 3.98 -0.52
C ILE A 113 -15.37 4.86 0.45
N ASP A 114 -14.97 4.29 1.60
CA ASP A 114 -14.15 4.99 2.60
C ASP A 114 -12.67 4.96 2.21
N TRP A 115 -12.21 6.05 1.62
CA TRP A 115 -10.84 6.21 1.15
C TRP A 115 -9.96 6.84 2.22
N LYS A 116 -8.80 6.21 2.45
CA LYS A 116 -7.73 6.75 3.30
C LYS A 116 -6.41 6.84 2.52
N PRO A 117 -5.56 7.86 2.77
CA PRO A 117 -4.23 7.90 2.18
C PRO A 117 -3.44 6.64 2.51
N LEU A 118 -2.75 6.08 1.51
CA LEU A 118 -2.05 4.80 1.66
C LEU A 118 -0.97 4.86 2.76
N VAL A 119 -0.33 6.02 2.94
CA VAL A 119 0.65 6.27 3.99
C VAL A 119 0.09 6.26 5.41
N ASP A 120 -1.23 6.33 5.57
CA ASP A 120 -1.92 6.32 6.87
C ASP A 120 -2.54 4.94 7.17
N CYS A 121 -2.47 3.99 6.24
CA CYS A 121 -2.98 2.62 6.38
C CYS A 121 -2.15 1.75 7.34
N SER A 122 -2.64 0.55 7.69
CA SER A 122 -1.85 -0.46 8.40
C SER A 122 -0.63 -0.90 7.57
N ILE A 123 0.36 -1.50 8.22
CA ILE A 123 1.58 -1.97 7.54
C ILE A 123 1.22 -3.04 6.50
N GLU A 124 0.31 -3.96 6.85
CA GLU A 124 -0.17 -5.02 5.98
C GLU A 124 -0.89 -4.47 4.76
N GLU A 125 -1.79 -3.49 4.95
CA GLU A 125 -2.52 -2.84 3.85
C GLU A 125 -1.54 -2.15 2.89
N ARG A 126 -0.50 -1.50 3.40
CA ARG A 126 0.56 -0.88 2.56
C ARG A 126 1.30 -1.92 1.75
N ILE A 127 1.74 -3.00 2.38
CA ILE A 127 2.51 -4.07 1.73
C ILE A 127 1.67 -4.74 0.63
N ASP A 128 0.40 -4.99 0.91
CA ASP A 128 -0.54 -5.62 -0.02
C ASP A 128 -0.87 -4.72 -1.23
N ALA A 129 -1.05 -3.42 -1.00
CA ALA A 129 -1.46 -2.46 -2.02
C ALA A 129 -0.32 -2.00 -2.96
N VAL A 130 0.92 -1.85 -2.46
CA VAL A 130 2.04 -1.26 -3.20
C VAL A 130 2.34 -1.94 -4.56
N PRO A 131 2.31 -3.28 -4.69
CA PRO A 131 2.49 -3.95 -5.98
C PRO A 131 1.51 -3.51 -7.08
N HIS A 132 0.36 -2.95 -6.70
CA HIS A 132 -0.72 -2.60 -7.61
C HIS A 132 -0.73 -1.11 -8.01
N ILE A 133 0.17 -0.29 -7.46
CA ILE A 133 0.31 1.13 -7.83
C ILE A 133 0.59 1.29 -9.33
N GLY A 134 1.32 0.35 -9.94
CA GLY A 134 1.59 0.37 -11.38
C GLY A 134 0.32 0.38 -12.25
N ALA A 135 -0.72 -0.36 -11.84
CA ALA A 135 -1.99 -0.44 -12.54
C ALA A 135 -2.76 0.91 -12.52
N LEU A 136 -2.49 1.78 -11.55
CA LEU A 136 -3.08 3.11 -11.51
C LEU A 136 -2.63 4.00 -12.67
N ARG A 137 -1.41 3.83 -13.17
CA ARG A 137 -0.94 4.60 -14.34
C ARG A 137 -1.84 4.36 -15.54
N GLU A 138 -2.21 3.10 -15.79
CA GLU A 138 -3.12 2.73 -16.86
C GLU A 138 -4.52 3.28 -16.62
N ALA A 139 -5.04 3.18 -15.39
CA ALA A 139 -6.35 3.72 -15.02
C ALA A 139 -6.43 5.23 -15.26
N ILE A 140 -5.37 5.98 -14.93
CA ILE A 140 -5.26 7.43 -15.16
C ILE A 140 -5.26 7.75 -16.66
N VAL A 141 -4.54 6.98 -17.48
CA VAL A 141 -4.52 7.17 -18.94
C VAL A 141 -5.90 6.90 -19.53
N LYS A 142 -6.51 5.74 -19.23
CA LYS A 142 -7.86 5.37 -19.69
C LYS A 142 -8.92 6.40 -19.28
N SER A 143 -8.79 6.94 -18.07
CA SER A 143 -9.65 8.00 -17.56
C SER A 143 -9.58 9.26 -18.43
N LYS A 144 -8.38 9.68 -18.87
CA LYS A 144 -8.21 10.84 -19.76
C LYS A 144 -8.71 10.56 -21.17
N GLU A 145 -8.39 9.40 -21.73
CA GLU A 145 -8.82 9.00 -23.09
C GLU A 145 -10.35 9.06 -23.23
N SER A 146 -11.08 8.62 -22.21
CA SER A 146 -12.54 8.67 -22.19
C SER A 146 -13.09 10.07 -21.89
N LEU A 147 -12.37 10.91 -21.15
CA LEU A 147 -12.83 12.25 -20.79
C LEU A 147 -12.64 13.30 -21.90
N VAL A 148 -11.58 13.18 -22.72
CA VAL A 148 -11.29 14.17 -23.78
C VAL A 148 -12.47 14.38 -24.74
N PRO A 149 -13.13 13.33 -25.27
CA PRO A 149 -14.32 13.50 -26.12
C PRO A 149 -15.50 14.16 -25.40
N GLU A 150 -15.67 13.93 -24.09
CA GLU A 150 -16.71 14.59 -23.29
C GLU A 150 -16.42 16.08 -23.11
N LEU A 151 -15.15 16.45 -22.89
CA LEU A 151 -14.71 17.84 -22.81
C LEU A 151 -14.94 18.59 -24.12
N GLU A 152 -14.66 17.97 -25.27
CA GLU A 152 -14.93 18.59 -26.58
C GLU A 152 -16.41 18.89 -26.77
N LYS A 153 -17.29 17.93 -26.45
CA LYS A 153 -18.75 18.13 -26.48
C LYS A 153 -19.20 19.26 -25.56
N ALA A 154 -18.62 19.34 -24.35
CA ALA A 154 -18.93 20.40 -23.41
C ALA A 154 -18.50 21.78 -23.93
N ILE A 155 -17.31 21.89 -24.52
CA ILE A 155 -16.81 23.13 -25.14
C ILE A 155 -17.74 23.58 -26.27
N GLU A 156 -18.15 22.67 -27.15
CA GLU A 156 -19.10 22.98 -28.22
C GLU A 156 -20.46 23.45 -27.70
N ALA A 157 -20.97 22.80 -26.65
CA ALA A 157 -22.22 23.18 -26.02
C ALA A 157 -22.14 24.60 -25.45
N VAL A 158 -21.06 24.93 -24.73
CA VAL A 158 -20.83 26.28 -24.18
C VAL A 158 -20.72 27.32 -25.29
N ALA A 159 -19.99 27.02 -26.38
CA ALA A 159 -19.83 27.95 -27.50
C ALA A 159 -21.16 28.30 -28.20
N LYS A 160 -22.15 27.40 -28.16
CA LYS A 160 -23.50 27.62 -28.70
C LYS A 160 -24.36 28.53 -27.81
N LEU A 161 -24.06 28.64 -26.51
CA LEU A 161 -24.78 29.53 -25.59
C LEU A 161 -24.33 30.99 -25.71
N THR A 162 -23.13 31.21 -26.24
CA THR A 162 -22.53 32.54 -26.42
C THR A 162 -22.80 33.17 -27.80
N LYS A 163 -23.62 32.53 -28.64
CA LYS A 163 -24.11 33.06 -29.93
C LYS A 163 -25.57 33.44 -29.80
#